data_AF-Q5HKC8-F1
#
_entry.id   AF-Q5HKC8-F1
#
_cell.length_a   1.000
_cell.length_b   1.000
_cell.length_c   1.000
_cell.angle_alpha   90.00
_cell.angle_beta   90.00
_cell.angle_gamma   90.00
#
_symmetry.space_group_name_H-M   'P 1'
#
loop_
_entity.id
_entity.type
_entity.pdbx_description
1 polymer ?
#
loop_
_entity_poly.entity_id
_entity_poly.type
_entity_poly.pdbx_seq_one_letter_code
_entity_poly.pdbx_strand_id
1 'polypeptide(L)'
;MSDSDTSSDNKVTRSNVIDKVEAYEGHPLDTDTYTFKEPEQNEDGDWGFSILDKEGNLEGSYIVTSDGEVTKYDENGGEIE
;
A
#
# COMPACT_ATOMS: atom_id res chain seq x y z
N MET A 1 29.73 -23.38 6.13
CA MET A 1 29.67 -22.17 6.97
C MET A 1 28.37 -21.49 6.65
N SER A 2 27.62 -21.12 7.69
CA SER A 2 26.29 -20.52 7.58
C SER A 2 26.44 -19.06 7.16
N ASP A 3 26.03 -18.74 5.94
CA ASP A 3 25.76 -17.35 5.56
C ASP A 3 24.26 -17.10 5.80
N SER A 4 23.98 -16.74 7.05
CA SER A 4 22.71 -16.18 7.46
C SER A 4 22.62 -14.74 6.96
N ASP A 5 22.39 -14.56 5.66
CA ASP A 5 21.94 -13.27 5.13
C ASP A 5 20.46 -13.11 5.50
N THR A 6 20.21 -12.77 6.78
CA THR A 6 18.99 -12.06 7.15
C THR A 6 19.13 -10.63 6.63
N SER A 7 19.10 -10.47 5.30
CA SER A 7 18.72 -9.21 4.70
C SER A 7 17.28 -8.99 5.12
N SER A 8 17.11 -8.20 6.18
CA SER A 8 15.84 -7.54 6.45
C SER A 8 15.66 -6.59 5.28
N ASP A 9 15.21 -7.10 4.13
CA ASP A 9 14.79 -6.33 2.98
C ASP A 9 13.56 -5.53 3.44
N ASN A 10 13.82 -4.43 4.15
CA ASN A 10 12.82 -3.40 4.47
C ASN A 10 12.27 -2.75 3.20
N LYS A 11 12.82 -3.11 2.04
CA LYS A 11 12.37 -2.69 0.73
C LYS A 11 10.92 -3.10 0.50
N VAL A 12 10.09 -2.10 0.21
CA VAL A 12 8.71 -2.34 -0.19
C VAL A 12 8.67 -3.02 -1.57
N THR A 13 7.86 -4.05 -1.67
CA THR A 13 7.62 -4.85 -2.86
C THR A 13 6.12 -5.00 -3.06
N ARG A 14 5.71 -5.35 -4.28
CA ARG A 14 4.29 -5.64 -4.58
C ARG A 14 3.63 -6.61 -3.62
N SER A 15 4.37 -7.57 -3.08
CA SER A 15 3.82 -8.58 -2.17
C SER A 15 3.63 -8.06 -0.74
N ASN A 16 4.48 -7.14 -0.27
CA ASN A 16 4.44 -6.64 1.12
C ASN A 16 3.76 -5.27 1.26
N VAL A 17 3.50 -4.56 0.15
CA VAL A 17 2.87 -3.24 0.17
C VAL A 17 1.50 -3.28 0.85
N ILE A 18 0.70 -4.32 0.59
CA ILE A 18 -0.59 -4.51 1.25
C ILE A 18 -0.39 -4.77 2.73
N ASP A 19 0.55 -5.65 3.09
CA ASP A 19 0.88 -5.92 4.51
C ASP A 19 1.27 -4.64 5.26
N LYS A 20 1.98 -3.72 4.61
CA LYS A 20 2.36 -2.41 5.19
C LYS A 20 1.12 -1.54 5.45
N VAL A 21 0.19 -1.49 4.51
CA VAL A 21 -1.05 -0.72 4.68
C VAL A 21 -1.95 -1.34 5.76
N GLU A 22 -2.08 -2.66 5.80
CA GLU A 22 -2.84 -3.34 6.85
C GLU A 22 -2.21 -3.13 8.24
N ALA A 23 -0.88 -3.07 8.32
CA ALA A 23 -0.18 -2.71 9.54
C ALA A 23 -0.39 -1.25 9.95
N TYR A 24 -0.50 -0.32 8.99
CA TYR A 24 -0.83 1.09 9.23
C TYR A 24 -2.24 1.27 9.77
N GLU A 25 -3.24 0.65 9.15
CA GLU A 25 -4.65 0.70 9.60
C GLU A 25 -4.86 -0.11 10.89
N GLY A 26 -3.96 -1.05 11.19
CA GLY A 26 -4.05 -1.95 12.34
C GLY A 26 -5.09 -3.07 12.14
N HIS A 27 -5.62 -3.24 10.93
CA HIS A 27 -6.54 -4.30 10.54
C HIS A 27 -6.41 -4.63 9.05
N PRO A 28 -6.86 -5.82 8.62
CA PRO A 28 -6.91 -6.17 7.21
C PRO A 28 -7.75 -5.19 6.39
N LEU A 29 -7.38 -5.00 5.13
CA LEU A 29 -8.13 -4.13 4.22
C LEU A 29 -9.51 -4.72 3.94
N ASP A 30 -10.54 -3.87 3.98
CA ASP A 30 -11.93 -4.29 3.76
C ASP A 30 -12.23 -4.53 2.27
N THR A 31 -11.83 -5.71 1.79
CA THR A 31 -12.08 -6.18 0.42
C THR A 31 -13.55 -6.58 0.20
N ASP A 32 -14.32 -6.74 1.28
CA ASP A 32 -15.74 -7.03 1.23
C ASP A 32 -16.54 -5.78 0.84
N THR A 33 -16.14 -4.60 1.32
CA THR A 33 -16.76 -3.31 0.98
C THR A 33 -16.11 -2.65 -0.23
N TYR A 34 -14.78 -2.71 -0.35
CA TYR A 34 -14.02 -1.98 -1.37
C TYR A 34 -13.31 -2.91 -2.36
N THR A 35 -12.89 -2.35 -3.49
CA THR A 35 -12.06 -3.00 -4.50
C THR A 35 -10.72 -2.29 -4.55
N PHE A 36 -9.65 -3.00 -4.18
CA PHE A 36 -8.30 -2.46 -4.24
C PHE A 36 -7.66 -2.81 -5.58
N LYS A 37 -7.15 -1.80 -6.29
CA LYS A 37 -6.38 -2.02 -7.51
C LYS A 37 -5.04 -2.67 -7.19
N GLU A 38 -4.44 -3.29 -8.20
CA GLU A 38 -3.10 -3.83 -8.06
C GLU A 38 -2.10 -2.72 -7.73
N PRO A 39 -1.21 -2.91 -6.75
CA PRO A 39 -0.15 -1.94 -6.46
C PRO A 39 0.80 -1.78 -7.62
N GLU A 40 1.07 -0.52 -7.97
CA GLU A 40 1.99 -0.11 -9.03
C GLU A 40 3.16 0.67 -8.43
N GLN A 41 4.37 0.40 -8.91
CA GLN A 41 5.56 1.14 -8.50
C GLN A 41 5.76 2.36 -9.40
N ASN A 42 5.99 3.52 -8.80
CA ASN A 42 6.35 4.75 -9.51
C ASN A 42 7.87 4.81 -9.83
N GLU A 43 8.31 5.86 -10.54
CA GLU A 43 9.72 6.05 -10.88
C GLU A 43 10.61 6.31 -9.67
N ASP A 44 10.04 6.86 -8.59
CA ASP A 44 10.72 7.13 -7.31
C ASP A 44 10.92 5.85 -6.46
N GLY A 45 10.25 4.76 -6.82
CA GLY A 45 10.33 3.47 -6.14
C GLY A 45 9.24 3.24 -5.09
N ASP A 46 8.32 4.19 -4.92
CA ASP A 46 7.15 4.09 -4.08
C ASP A 46 6.05 3.26 -4.75
N TRP A 47 5.22 2.65 -3.93
CA TRP A 47 4.13 1.80 -4.37
C TRP A 47 2.78 2.44 -4.08
N GLY A 48 1.97 2.62 -5.11
CA GLY A 48 0.62 3.17 -4.98
C GLY A 48 -0.47 2.20 -5.41
N PHE A 49 -1.63 2.24 -4.76
CA PHE A 49 -2.84 1.59 -5.27
C PHE A 49 -4.09 2.40 -4.95
N SER A 50 -5.07 2.32 -5.84
CA SER A 50 -6.38 2.96 -5.68
C SER A 50 -7.38 2.04 -4.98
N ILE A 51 -8.23 2.64 -4.16
CA ILE A 51 -9.39 2.04 -3.52
C ILE A 51 -10.61 2.48 -4.31
N LEU A 52 -11.40 1.52 -4.78
CA LEU A 52 -12.66 1.79 -5.43
C LEU A 52 -13.81 1.27 -4.57
N ASP A 53 -14.99 1.88 -4.67
CA ASP A 53 -16.22 1.29 -4.14
C ASP A 53 -16.69 0.09 -5.01
N LYS A 54 -17.83 -0.52 -4.66
CA LYS A 54 -18.45 -1.60 -5.46
C LYS A 54 -19.00 -1.13 -6.80
N GLU A 55 -19.24 0.16 -6.95
CA GLU A 55 -19.73 0.78 -8.18
C GLU A 55 -18.57 1.12 -9.14
N GLY A 56 -17.32 1.07 -8.65
CA GLY A 56 -16.10 1.40 -9.39
C GLY A 56 -15.65 2.85 -9.26
N ASN A 57 -16.24 3.64 -8.36
CA ASN A 57 -15.82 5.01 -8.08
C ASN A 57 -14.58 5.03 -7.19
N LEU A 58 -13.69 6.00 -7.40
CA LEU A 58 -12.50 6.18 -6.59
C LEU A 58 -12.88 6.71 -5.21
N GLU A 59 -12.61 5.93 -4.17
CA GLU A 59 -12.84 6.33 -2.77
C GLU A 59 -11.57 6.87 -2.12
N GLY A 60 -10.40 6.46 -2.63
CA GLY A 60 -9.11 6.93 -2.15
C GLY A 60 -7.94 6.18 -2.75
N SER A 61 -6.76 6.43 -2.23
CA SER A 61 -5.55 5.68 -2.60
C SER A 61 -4.57 5.60 -1.44
N TYR A 62 -3.70 4.61 -1.48
CA TYR A 62 -2.54 4.53 -0.60
C TYR A 62 -1.27 4.70 -1.42
N ILE A 63 -0.30 5.40 -0.86
CA ILE A 63 1.09 5.43 -1.33
C ILE A 63 1.95 4.91 -0.19
N VAL A 64 2.80 3.94 -0.50
CA VAL A 64 3.77 3.39 0.42
C VAL A 64 5.14 3.73 -0.12
N THR A 65 5.88 4.55 0.63
CA THR A 65 7.22 4.98 0.23
C THR A 65 8.18 3.79 0.18
N SER A 66 9.28 3.92 -0.53
CA SER A 66 10.31 2.88 -0.58
C SER A 66 10.87 2.47 0.81
N ASP A 67 10.79 3.39 1.78
CA ASP A 67 11.14 3.18 3.21
C ASP A 67 10.03 2.46 4.02
N GLY A 68 8.82 2.33 3.46
CA GLY A 68 7.69 1.66 4.09
C GLY A 68 6.77 2.58 4.89
N GLU A 69 6.83 3.89 4.69
CA GLU A 69 5.86 4.83 5.24
C GLU A 69 4.58 4.78 4.40
N VAL A 70 3.43 4.69 5.04
CA VAL A 70 2.13 4.62 4.38
C VAL A 70 1.44 5.97 4.50
N THR A 71 1.01 6.50 3.37
CA THR A 71 0.21 7.73 3.27
C THR A 71 -1.10 7.39 2.58
N LYS A 72 -2.21 7.82 3.17
CA LYS A 72 -3.55 7.61 2.63
C LYS A 72 -4.05 8.91 1.99
N TYR A 73 -4.80 8.76 0.92
CA TYR A 73 -5.38 9.86 0.17
C TYR A 73 -6.88 9.63 -0.03
N ASP A 74 -7.65 10.70 0.00
CA ASP A 74 -9.09 10.71 -0.31
C ASP A 74 -9.35 10.63 -1.83
N GLU A 75 -10.64 10.58 -2.20
CA GLU A 75 -11.12 10.55 -3.59
C GLU A 75 -10.61 11.72 -4.47
N ASN A 76 -10.24 12.85 -3.86
CA ASN A 76 -9.75 14.04 -4.53
C ASN A 76 -8.21 14.09 -4.58
N GLY A 77 -7.53 13.11 -3.99
CA GLY A 77 -6.07 13.11 -3.83
C GLY A 77 -5.58 13.99 -2.69
N GLY A 78 -6.45 14.38 -1.76
CA GLY A 78 -6.08 15.02 -0.51
C GLY A 78 -5.53 14.00 0.48
N GLU A 79 -4.37 14.27 1.07
CA GLU A 79 -3.79 13.43 2.10
C GLU A 79 -4.68 13.38 3.35
N ILE A 80 -4.89 12.19 3.88
CA ILE A 80 -5.66 11.94 5.10
C ILE A 80 -4.80 11.15 6.09
N GLU A 81 -4.74 11.64 7.33
CA GLU A 81 -3.95 11.08 8.44
C GLU A 81 -4.84 10.30 9.42
#